data_AF-A0A0B1TFG3-F1
#
_entry.id   AF-A0A0B1TFG3-F1
#
_cell.length_a   1.000
_cell.length_b   1.000
_cell.length_c   1.000
_cell.angle_alpha   90.00
_cell.angle_beta   90.00
_cell.angle_gamma   90.00
#
_symmetry.space_group_name_H-M   'P 1'
#
loop_
_entity.id
_entity.type
_entity.pdbx_description
1 polymer ?
#
loop_
_entity_poly.entity_id
_entity_poly.type
_entity_poly.pdbx_seq_one_letter_code
_entity_poly.pdbx_strand_id
1 'polypeptide(L)'
;MSRLLFAVLIAFAVVSAQRQDVLSRAVGPCINGRCQPGHSCYFENCVPQGLIPRNRAKRAFDMSTAVGPCIGNRCPPGYVCHQQECVRP
;
A
#
# COMPACT_ATOMS: atom_id res chain seq x y z
N MET A 1 -2.19 27.29 24.87
CA MET A 1 -2.81 26.01 24.47
C MET A 1 -3.65 26.09 23.17
N SER A 2 -4.43 27.17 22.92
CA SER A 2 -5.36 27.26 21.77
C SER A 2 -4.70 27.18 20.37
N ARG A 3 -3.57 27.85 20.13
CA ARG A 3 -2.91 27.84 18.80
C ARG A 3 -2.37 26.47 18.37
N LEU A 4 -1.87 25.68 19.32
CA LEU A 4 -1.44 24.30 19.10
C LEU A 4 -2.62 23.39 18.77
N LEU A 5 -3.74 23.54 19.50
CA LEU A 5 -4.99 22.83 19.21
C LEU A 5 -5.52 23.14 17.81
N PHE A 6 -5.54 24.41 17.40
CA PHE A 6 -5.94 24.81 16.05
C PHE A 6 -5.02 24.21 14.98
N ALA A 7 -3.70 24.26 15.17
CA ALA A 7 -2.76 23.67 14.22
C ALA A 7 -2.94 22.15 14.08
N VAL A 8 -3.18 21.44 15.19
CA VAL A 8 -3.45 19.99 15.19
C VAL A 8 -4.76 19.67 14.46
N LEU A 9 -5.83 20.43 14.70
CA LEU A 9 -7.10 20.24 14.01
C LEU A 9 -6.99 20.46 12.50
N ILE A 10 -6.26 21.49 12.07
CA ILE A 10 -6.00 21.75 10.64
C ILE A 10 -5.18 20.60 10.03
N ALA A 11 -4.13 20.15 10.70
CA ALA A 11 -3.31 19.03 10.21
C ALA A 11 -4.14 17.75 10.06
N PHE A 12 -5.00 17.43 11.03
CA PHE A 12 -5.92 16.30 10.95
C PHE A 12 -6.89 16.42 9.77
N ALA A 13 -7.51 17.58 9.58
CA ALA A 13 -8.44 17.82 8.48
C ALA A 13 -7.78 17.69 7.10
N VAL A 14 -6.55 18.20 6.94
CA VAL A 14 -5.79 18.08 5.69
C VAL A 14 -5.44 16.61 5.42
N VAL A 15 -4.98 15.87 6.44
CA VAL A 15 -4.64 14.45 6.30
C VAL A 15 -5.87 13.60 5.95
N SER A 16 -7.03 13.88 6.54
CA SER A 16 -8.27 13.16 6.22
C SER A 16 -8.75 13.44 4.80
N ALA A 17 -8.66 14.69 4.33
CA ALA A 17 -9.05 15.06 2.98
C ALA A 17 -8.21 14.35 1.91
N GLN A 18 -6.88 14.36 2.08
CA GLN A 18 -5.95 13.66 1.18
C GLN A 18 -6.23 12.16 1.08
N ARG A 19 -6.69 11.54 2.18
CA ARG A 19 -7.05 10.11 2.20
C ARG A 19 -8.32 9.84 1.39
N GLN A 20 -9.31 10.73 1.43
CA GLN A 20 -10.56 10.57 0.70
C GLN A 20 -10.35 10.65 -0.82
N ASP A 21 -9.53 11.58 -1.31
CA ASP A 21 -9.28 11.74 -2.75
C ASP A 21 -8.69 10.48 -3.41
N VAL A 22 -7.80 9.78 -2.70
CA VAL A 22 -7.20 8.53 -3.18
C VAL A 22 -8.21 7.40 -3.16
N LEU A 23 -9.01 7.28 -2.09
CA LEU A 23 -10.02 6.23 -1.96
C LEU A 23 -11.21 6.42 -2.92
N SER A 24 -11.57 7.65 -3.26
CA SER A 24 -12.60 7.94 -4.26
C SER A 24 -12.24 7.46 -5.67
N ARG A 25 -10.95 7.20 -5.91
CA ARG A 25 -10.45 6.60 -7.16
C ARG A 25 -10.18 5.10 -7.02
N ALA A 26 -10.66 4.47 -5.95
CA ALA A 26 -10.59 3.02 -5.79
C ALA A 26 -11.48 2.33 -6.83
N VAL A 27 -10.92 1.29 -7.45
CA VAL A 27 -11.62 0.46 -8.44
C VAL A 27 -12.33 -0.72 -7.76
N GLY A 28 -11.89 -1.09 -6.56
CA GLY A 28 -12.48 -2.15 -5.76
C GLY A 28 -11.63 -2.52 -4.54
N PRO A 29 -12.04 -3.52 -3.76
CA PRO A 29 -11.25 -4.01 -2.63
C PRO A 29 -10.02 -4.78 -3.10
N CYS A 30 -9.01 -4.89 -2.24
CA CYS A 30 -7.90 -5.81 -2.47
C CYS A 30 -8.35 -7.26 -2.25
N ILE A 31 -8.13 -8.12 -3.24
CA ILE A 31 -8.50 -9.54 -3.15
C ILE A 31 -7.23 -10.32 -2.85
N ASN A 32 -7.11 -10.91 -1.65
CA ASN A 32 -5.88 -11.56 -1.17
C ASN A 32 -4.63 -10.66 -1.28
N GLY A 33 -4.80 -9.36 -0.99
CA GLY A 33 -3.74 -8.37 -1.13
C GLY A 33 -3.36 -8.03 -2.59
N ARG A 34 -4.13 -8.50 -3.58
CA ARG A 34 -3.88 -8.28 -5.00
C ARG A 34 -4.84 -7.29 -5.62
N CYS A 35 -4.35 -6.67 -6.69
CA CYS A 35 -5.07 -5.75 -7.55
C CYS A 35 -4.73 -6.04 -9.02
N GLN A 36 -5.54 -5.52 -9.93
CA GLN A 36 -5.25 -5.57 -11.37
C GLN A 36 -3.93 -4.86 -11.71
N PRO A 37 -3.27 -5.19 -12.83
CA PRO A 37 -2.09 -4.46 -13.30
C PRO A 37 -2.30 -2.93 -13.30
N GLY A 38 -1.27 -2.18 -12.94
CA GLY A 38 -1.33 -0.71 -12.81
C GLY A 38 -1.99 -0.19 -11.52
N HIS A 39 -2.48 -1.09 -10.66
CA HIS A 39 -3.07 -0.73 -9.36
C HIS A 39 -2.22 -1.25 -8.20
N SER A 40 -2.41 -0.67 -7.02
CA SER A 40 -1.77 -1.11 -5.79
C SER A 40 -2.75 -1.05 -4.64
N CYS A 41 -2.53 -1.93 -3.67
CA CYS A 41 -3.38 -1.99 -2.50
C CYS A 41 -3.06 -0.80 -1.58
N TYR A 42 -4.07 -0.01 -1.27
CA TYR A 42 -3.98 1.12 -0.35
C TYR A 42 -5.22 1.14 0.53
N PHE A 43 -5.03 1.00 1.86
CA PHE A 43 -6.14 0.85 2.82
C PHE A 43 -7.19 -0.18 2.36
N GLU A 44 -6.75 -1.40 2.05
CA GLU A 44 -7.62 -2.52 1.60
C GLU A 44 -8.39 -2.24 0.29
N ASN A 45 -8.04 -1.19 -0.46
CA ASN A 45 -8.63 -0.86 -1.74
C ASN A 45 -7.58 -0.79 -2.85
N CYS A 46 -7.95 -1.28 -4.04
CA CYS A 46 -7.16 -1.17 -5.25
C CYS A 46 -7.31 0.23 -5.84
N VAL A 47 -6.23 1.00 -5.79
CA VAL A 47 -6.17 2.34 -6.37
C VAL A 47 -5.02 2.42 -7.39
N PRO A 48 -5.11 3.31 -8.40
CA PRO A 48 -4.04 3.49 -9.39
C PRO A 48 -2.69 3.83 -8.76
N GLN A 49 -1.63 3.16 -9.22
CA GLN A 49 -0.26 3.31 -8.67
C GLN A 49 0.26 4.76 -8.70
N GLY A 50 -0.16 5.56 -9.68
CA GLY A 50 0.25 6.96 -9.82
C GLY A 50 -0.32 7.92 -8.78
N LEU A 51 -1.27 7.47 -7.95
CA LEU A 51 -1.95 8.30 -6.95
C LEU A 51 -1.45 8.05 -5.54
N ILE A 52 -0.79 6.91 -5.30
CA ILE A 52 -0.23 6.59 -4.00
C ILE A 52 1.26 6.97 -4.02
N PRO A 53 1.76 7.70 -3.01
CA PRO A 53 3.19 7.81 -2.78
C PRO A 53 3.84 6.41 -2.74
N ARG A 54 4.95 6.19 -3.45
CA ARG A 54 5.59 4.85 -3.57
C ARG A 54 5.92 4.20 -2.21
N ASN A 55 6.11 5.02 -1.17
CA ASN A 55 6.38 4.60 0.21
C ASN A 55 5.13 4.19 1.00
N ARG A 56 3.92 4.45 0.47
CA ARG A 56 2.64 4.08 1.08
C ARG A 56 1.87 3.04 0.29
N ALA A 57 2.25 2.76 -0.95
CA ALA A 57 1.66 1.69 -1.75
C ALA A 57 2.02 0.33 -1.13
N LYS A 58 1.01 -0.39 -0.60
CA LYS A 58 1.15 -1.81 -0.34
C LYS A 58 1.14 -2.47 -1.72
N ARG A 59 2.33 -2.80 -2.22
CA ARG A 59 2.43 -3.49 -3.49
C ARG A 59 1.67 -4.80 -3.38
N ALA A 60 0.93 -5.12 -4.43
CA ALA A 60 0.21 -6.37 -4.53
C ALA A 60 1.23 -7.50 -4.66
N PHE A 61 1.51 -8.18 -3.55
CA PHE A 61 2.40 -9.33 -3.57
C PHE A 61 1.68 -10.49 -4.25
N ASP A 62 2.23 -10.93 -5.38
CA ASP A 62 1.70 -12.08 -6.07
C ASP A 62 2.22 -13.36 -5.41
N MET A 63 1.47 -13.88 -4.44
CA MET A 63 1.78 -15.16 -3.78
C MET A 63 1.81 -16.36 -4.73
N SER A 64 1.22 -16.28 -5.93
CA SER A 64 1.32 -17.37 -6.92
C SER A 64 2.64 -17.35 -7.69
N THR A 65 3.44 -16.29 -7.50
CA THR A 65 4.82 -16.22 -7.99
C THR A 65 5.84 -16.48 -6.88
N ALA A 66 5.40 -17.07 -5.76
CA ALA A 66 6.30 -17.51 -4.70
C ALA A 66 7.35 -18.46 -5.28
N VAL A 67 8.63 -18.07 -5.17
CA VAL A 67 9.75 -18.84 -5.71
C VAL A 67 10.30 -19.82 -4.67
N GLY A 68 10.03 -19.55 -3.39
CA GLY A 68 10.49 -20.35 -2.27
C GLY A 68 10.43 -19.58 -0.95
N PRO A 69 10.85 -20.19 0.16
CA PRO A 69 10.87 -19.56 1.47
C PRO A 69 11.94 -18.47 1.55
N CYS A 70 11.76 -17.53 2.47
CA CYS A 70 12.80 -16.57 2.81
C CYS A 70 13.94 -17.25 3.59
N ILE A 71 15.18 -17.02 3.18
CA ILE A 71 16.35 -17.52 3.91
C ILE A 71 16.99 -16.34 4.64
N GLY A 72 16.86 -16.31 5.97
CA GLY A 72 17.39 -15.20 6.78
C GLY A 72 16.83 -13.82 6.39
N ASN A 73 15.53 -13.74 6.09
CA ASN A 73 14.85 -12.54 5.58
C ASN A 73 15.40 -12.01 4.24
N ARG A 74 16.11 -12.83 3.47
CA ARG A 74 16.62 -12.48 2.13
C ARG A 74 15.94 -13.31 1.06
N CYS A 75 15.79 -12.69 -0.10
CA CYS A 75 15.24 -13.27 -1.31
C CYS A 75 16.17 -12.95 -2.50
N PRO A 76 16.05 -13.71 -3.62
CA PRO A 76 16.77 -13.40 -4.84
C PRO A 76 16.53 -11.97 -5.33
N PRO A 77 17.42 -11.41 -6.16
CA PRO A 77 17.24 -10.08 -6.73
C PRO A 77 15.87 -9.93 -7.41
N GLY A 78 15.15 -8.85 -7.09
CA GLY A 78 13.81 -8.59 -7.64
C GLY A 78 12.64 -9.23 -6.87
N TYR A 79 12.93 -9.99 -5.81
CA TYR A 79 11.93 -10.57 -4.91
C TYR A 79 12.03 -9.94 -3.52
N VAL A 80 10.93 -9.96 -2.78
CA VAL A 80 10.88 -9.49 -1.40
C VAL A 80 10.23 -10.54 -0.50
N CYS A 81 10.69 -10.59 0.73
CA CYS A 81 10.17 -11.50 1.72
C CYS A 81 8.81 -11.01 2.23
N HIS A 82 7.74 -11.74 1.94
CA HIS A 82 6.40 -11.49 2.44
C HIS A 82 5.83 -12.80 3.01
N GLN A 83 5.35 -12.79 4.25
CA GLN A 83 4.77 -13.97 4.91
C GLN A 83 5.67 -15.22 4.87
N GLN A 84 6.98 -15.04 5.06
CA GLN A 84 8.01 -16.09 4.95
C GLN A 84 8.23 -16.67 3.54
N GLU A 85 7.64 -16.09 2.51
CA GLU A 85 7.85 -16.47 1.12
C GLU A 85 8.49 -15.35 0.30
N CYS A 86 9.35 -15.72 -0.64
CA CYS A 86 9.95 -14.83 -1.61
C CYS A 86 8.98 -14.63 -2.78
N VAL A 87 8.36 -13.46 -2.82
CA VAL A 87 7.33 -13.10 -3.79
C VAL A 87 7.75 -11.89 -4.61
N ARG A 88 7.20 -11.77 -5.82
CA ARG A 88 7.43 -10.59 -6.65
C ARG A 88 6.61 -9.41 -6.11
N PRO A 89 7.24 -8.25 -5.87
CA PRO A 89 6.57 -7.00 -5.49
C PRO A 89 5.83 -6.35 -6.66
#